data_AF-A0A3D5HP34-F1
#
_entry.id   AF-A0A3D5HP34-F1
#
_cell.length_a   1.000
_cell.length_b   1.000
_cell.length_c   1.000
_cell.angle_alpha   90.00
_cell.angle_beta   90.00
_cell.angle_gamma   90.00
#
_symmetry.space_group_name_H-M   'P 1'
#
loop_
_entity.id
_entity.type
_entity.pdbx_description
1 polymer ?
#
loop_
_entity_poly.entity_id
_entity_poly.type
_entity_poly.pdbx_seq_one_letter_code
_entity_poly.pdbx_strand_id
1 'polypeptide(L)' 'MPRERKVAVKNTEAFLLALCDPKETPRVPKAIRQRARSLLRHYPSDYCMEEAAKLAPSIFGDDHE' A
#
# COMPACT_ATOMS: atom_id res chain seq x y z
N MET A 1 15.28 2.78 -9.10
CA MET A 1 13.92 2.31 -8.80
C MET A 1 13.29 2.92 -7.52
N PRO A 2 13.35 4.24 -7.25
CA PRO A 2 12.63 4.83 -6.12
C PRO A 2 11.11 4.93 -6.37
N ARG A 3 10.70 5.30 -7.59
CA ARG A 3 9.29 5.39 -7.99
C ARG A 3 8.55 4.05 -7.86
N GLU A 4 9.21 2.97 -8.25
CA GLU A 4 8.63 1.62 -8.20
C GLU A 4 8.35 1.16 -6.78
N ARG A 5 9.15 1.57 -5.79
CA ARG A 5 8.89 1.28 -4.38
C ARG A 5 7.65 2.02 -3.89
N LYS A 6 7.48 3.28 -4.27
CA LYS A 6 6.27 4.06 -3.98
C LYS A 6 5.03 3.39 -4.58
N VAL A 7 5.12 2.94 -5.83
CA VAL A 7 4.05 2.21 -6.52
C VAL A 7 3.76 0.86 -5.85
N ALA A 8 4.79 0.12 -5.42
CA ALA A 8 4.61 -1.16 -4.73
C ALA A 8 3.83 -1.02 -3.42
N VAL A 9 4.09 0.05 -2.65
CA VAL A 9 3.33 0.37 -1.43
C VAL A 9 1.86 0.60 -1.77
N LYS A 10 1.55 1.46 -2.76
CA LYS A 10 0.18 1.76 -3.18
C LYS A 10 -0.58 0.53 -3.72
N ASN A 11 0.07 -0.28 -4.54
CA ASN A 11 -0.53 -1.50 -5.08
C ASN A 11 -0.87 -2.51 -3.98
N THR A 12 -0.01 -2.60 -2.97
CA THR A 12 -0.27 -3.48 -1.82
C THR A 12 -1.43 -2.95 -0.97
N GLU A 13 -1.56 -1.63 -0.79
CA GLU A 13 -2.75 -1.02 -0.16
C GLU A 13 -4.03 -1.42 -0.90
N ALA A 14 -4.06 -1.21 -2.23
CA ALA A 14 -5.19 -1.58 -3.07
C ALA A 14 -5.53 -3.07 -2.97
N PHE A 15 -4.52 -3.94 -2.96
CA PHE A 15 -4.72 -5.37 -2.78
C PHE A 15 -5.32 -5.71 -1.40
N LEU A 16 -4.82 -5.10 -0.33
CA LEU A 16 -5.37 -5.31 1.02
C LEU A 16 -6.81 -4.80 1.14
N LEU A 17 -7.14 -3.68 0.49
CA LEU A 17 -8.52 -3.17 0.40
C LEU A 17 -9.42 -4.15 -0.36
N ALA A 18 -8.98 -4.68 -1.50
CA ALA A 18 -9.73 -5.68 -2.26
C ALA A 18 -9.99 -6.97 -1.46
N LEU A 19 -9.02 -7.42 -0.66
CA LEU A 19 -9.21 -8.54 0.27
C LEU A 19 -10.27 -8.27 1.34
N CYS A 20 -10.54 -7.00 1.68
CA CYS A 20 -11.55 -6.64 2.66
C CYS A 20 -12.97 -6.74 2.10
N ASP A 21 -13.15 -6.60 0.78
CA ASP A 21 -14.45 -6.66 0.12
C ASP A 21 -14.81 -8.10 -0.35
N PRO A 22 -15.87 -8.72 0.21
CA PRO A 22 -16.36 -10.01 -0.25
C PRO A 22 -16.75 -10.10 -1.73
N LYS A 23 -17.15 -8.98 -2.33
CA LYS A 23 -17.61 -8.92 -3.73
C LYS A 23 -16.44 -8.93 -4.70
N GLU A 24 -15.37 -8.22 -4.37
CA GLU A 24 -14.14 -8.21 -5.17
C GLU A 24 -13.37 -9.53 -5.03
N THR A 25 -13.27 -10.07 -3.82
CA THR A 25 -12.53 -11.31 -3.54
C THR A 25 -13.44 -12.37 -2.90
N PRO A 26 -14.31 -13.01 -3.70
CA PRO A 26 -15.19 -14.06 -3.19
C PRO A 26 -14.38 -15.27 -2.71
N ARG A 27 -14.92 -15.98 -1.71
CA ARG A 27 -14.34 -17.22 -1.12
C ARG A 27 -13.04 -17.05 -0.31
N VAL A 28 -12.54 -15.83 -0.14
CA VAL A 28 -11.42 -15.56 0.80
C VAL A 28 -11.87 -15.79 2.26
N PRO A 29 -11.12 -16.59 3.06
CA PRO A 29 -11.48 -16.84 4.46
C PRO A 29 -11.55 -15.58 5.32
N LYS A 30 -12.49 -15.54 6.28
CA LYS A 30 -12.69 -14.40 7.20
C LYS A 30 -11.40 -13.98 7.91
N ALA A 31 -10.58 -14.94 8.32
CA ALA A 31 -9.31 -14.69 9.00
C ALA A 31 -8.33 -13.88 8.15
N ILE A 32 -8.28 -14.13 6.83
CA ILE A 32 -7.43 -13.38 5.90
C ILE A 32 -7.93 -11.94 5.75
N ARG A 33 -9.26 -11.73 5.67
CA ARG A 33 -9.84 -10.38 5.60
C ARG A 33 -9.59 -9.57 6.86
N GLN A 34 -9.70 -10.21 8.03
CA GLN A 34 -9.40 -9.57 9.31
C GLN A 34 -7.92 -9.17 9.39
N ARG A 35 -7.02 -10.05 8.92
CA ARG A 35 -5.60 -9.73 8.82
C ARG A 35 -5.36 -8.54 7.89
N ALA A 36 -5.97 -8.51 6.70
CA ALA A 36 -5.84 -7.38 5.77
C ALA A 36 -6.30 -6.05 6.41
N ARG A 37 -7.46 -6.03 7.09
CA ARG A 37 -7.92 -4.85 7.84
C ARG A 37 -6.94 -4.41 8.93
N SER A 38 -6.35 -5.36 9.65
CA SER A 38 -5.39 -5.03 10.71
C SER A 38 -4.12 -4.37 10.16
N LEU A 39 -3.65 -4.81 8.98
CA LEU A 39 -2.50 -4.24 8.30
C LEU A 39 -2.78 -2.82 7.80
N LEU A 40 -3.99 -2.59 7.28
CA LEU A 40 -4.43 -1.27 6.80
C LEU A 40 -4.45 -0.19 7.89
N ARG A 41 -4.58 -0.55 9.17
CA ARG A 41 -4.67 0.42 10.28
C ARG A 41 -3.47 1.36 10.38
N HIS A 42 -2.29 0.88 10.02
CA HIS A 42 -1.03 1.63 10.06
C HIS A 42 -0.29 1.59 8.73
N TYR A 43 -1.01 1.29 7.66
CA TYR A 43 -0.42 1.26 6.34
C TYR A 43 -0.09 2.70 5.89
N PRO A 44 1.06 2.95 5.25
CA PRO A 44 1.41 4.30 4.82
C PRO A 44 0.36 4.88 3.88
N SER A 45 -0.14 6.07 4.19
CA SER A 45 -1.04 6.81 3.30
C SER A 45 -0.26 7.52 2.20
N ASP A 46 -0.99 8.06 1.21
CA ASP A 46 -0.40 8.91 0.18
C ASP A 46 0.44 10.05 0.75
N TYR A 47 -0.03 10.73 1.79
CA TYR A 47 0.71 11.77 2.49
C TYR A 47 2.04 11.25 3.08
N CYS A 48 2.04 10.09 3.74
CA CYS A 48 3.26 9.49 4.26
C CYS A 48 4.27 9.19 3.15
N MET A 49 3.78 8.75 1.98
CA MET A 49 4.63 8.43 0.83
C MET A 49 5.19 9.70 0.16
N GLU A 50 4.45 10.80 0.13
CA GLU A 50 4.94 12.11 -0.32
C GLU A 50 6.05 12.62 0.59
N GLU A 51 5.88 12.54 1.91
CA GLU A 51 6.92 12.93 2.87
C GLU A 51 8.15 12.01 2.75
N ALA A 52 7.95 10.70 2.57
CA ALA A 52 9.05 9.76 2.35
C ALA A 52 9.85 10.07 1.08
N ALA A 53 9.18 10.51 0.01
CA ALA A 53 9.84 10.92 -1.23
C ALA A 53 10.69 12.19 -1.03
N LYS A 54 10.22 13.16 -0.21
CA LYS A 54 10.99 14.37 0.13
C LYS A 54 12.19 14.09 1.03
N LEU A 55 12.01 13.24 2.04
CA LEU A 55 13.05 12.94 3.04
C LEU A 55 14.08 11.93 2.54
N ALA A 56 13.70 11.03 1.64
CA ALA A 56 14.56 9.98 1.10
C ALA A 56 14.32 9.79 -0.41
N PRO A 57 14.67 10.78 -1.26
CA PRO A 57 14.40 10.73 -2.70
C PRO A 57 15.12 9.58 -3.41
N SER A 58 16.31 9.19 -2.96
CA SER A 58 17.01 8.01 -3.49
C SER A 58 16.30 6.68 -3.21
N ILE A 59 15.32 6.67 -2.29
CA ILE A 59 14.56 5.49 -1.89
C ILE A 59 13.12 5.54 -2.41
N PHE A 60 12.43 6.67 -2.32
CA PHE A 60 11.00 6.82 -2.67
C PHE A 60 10.67 7.98 -3.61
N GLY A 61 11.69 8.69 -4.11
CA GLY A 61 11.50 9.79 -5.06
C GLY A 61 10.88 9.35 -6.38
N ASP A 62 10.54 10.32 -7.21
CA ASP A 62 10.21 10.06 -8.60
C ASP A 62 11.54 10.05 -9.39
N ASP A 63 11.69 9.13 -10.36
CA ASP A 63 12.97 8.95 -11.07
C ASP A 63 13.37 10.26 -11.78
N HIS A 64 14.51 10.82 -11.36
CA HIS A 64 15.20 12.02 -11.86
C HIS A 64 14.47 13.36 -11.71
N GLU A 65 14.79 14.05 -10.60
CA GLU A 65 15.28 15.44 -10.66
C GLU A 65 16.78 15.45 -10.34
#